data_AF-A0A382UTN9-F1
#
_entry.id   AF-A0A382UTN9-F1
#
_cell.length_a   1.000
_cell.length_b   1.000
_cell.length_c   1.000
_cell.angle_alpha   90.00
_cell.angle_beta   90.00
_cell.angle_gamma   90.00
#
_symmetry.space_group_name_H-M   'P 1'
#
loop_
_entity.id
_entity.type
_entity.pdbx_description
1 polymer ?
#
loop_
_entity_poly.entity_id
_entity_poly.type
_entity_poly.pdbx_seq_one_letter_code
_entity_poly.pdbx_strand_id
1 'polypeptide(L)'
;WFANAAMHIGMSDLSVFRFAKKESSGWTTAAGMYVGHYMAWIAAALLYAVYLKSPEALSFLSNGEAPPVAPGPLAYNAIGMFGIIAVFLACWTTANPTIYRAGLAFQAILPKTSTFWVTILAGSIATIAGLFPAFAMKLLGFVALYGFILAPFGAVIVFEHFFAKKVGITKNYAEVAGITFNKSVFYAWLISFGLFYFISIQFDVFLSFVTFPAWLLCGGLFLMFSKYYQKKELNIKI
;
A
#
# COMPACT_ATOMS: atom_id res chain seq x y z
N TRP A 1 1.58 1.87 -10.80
CA TRP A 1 2.56 2.19 -9.73
C TRP A 1 1.89 2.44 -8.37
N PHE A 2 1.00 3.45 -8.21
CA PHE A 2 0.36 3.73 -6.91
C PHE A 2 -0.57 2.63 -6.35
N ALA A 3 -0.88 1.59 -7.13
CA ALA A 3 -1.45 0.34 -6.58
C ALA A 3 -0.59 -0.22 -5.42
N ASN A 4 0.73 -0.01 -5.45
CA ASN A 4 1.66 -0.40 -4.39
C ASN A 4 2.03 0.76 -3.45
N ALA A 5 1.21 1.82 -3.40
CA ALA A 5 1.50 2.99 -2.56
C ALA A 5 1.64 2.63 -1.08
N ALA A 6 0.83 1.70 -0.58
CA ALA A 6 0.92 1.20 0.80
C ALA A 6 2.30 0.58 1.12
N MET A 7 2.98 0.03 0.11
CA MET A 7 4.31 -0.54 0.27
C MET A 7 5.37 0.57 0.28
N HIS A 8 5.45 1.33 -0.81
CA HIS A 8 6.59 2.21 -1.10
C HIS A 8 6.54 3.58 -0.43
N ILE A 9 5.35 4.18 -0.33
CA ILE A 9 5.15 5.49 0.28
C ILE A 9 4.23 5.43 1.51
N GLY A 10 3.83 4.21 1.90
CA GLY A 10 3.04 3.89 3.08
C GLY A 10 3.90 3.29 4.18
N MET A 11 3.25 2.71 5.18
CA MET A 11 3.94 2.23 6.39
C MET A 11 4.89 1.07 6.17
N SER A 12 4.71 0.23 5.14
CA SER A 12 5.53 -0.98 4.98
C SER A 12 7.02 -0.64 4.90
N ASP A 13 7.40 0.19 3.93
CA ASP A 13 8.80 0.53 3.71
C ASP A 13 9.24 1.63 4.68
N LEU A 14 8.40 2.64 4.92
CA LEU A 14 8.77 3.82 5.71
C LEU A 14 8.94 3.52 7.22
N SER A 15 8.22 2.53 7.76
CA SER A 15 8.42 2.11 9.17
C SER A 15 9.79 1.47 9.39
N VAL A 16 10.39 0.89 8.35
CA VAL A 16 11.74 0.32 8.39
C VAL A 16 12.76 1.41 8.06
N PHE A 17 12.56 2.16 6.98
CA PHE A 17 13.53 3.15 6.51
C PHE A 17 13.75 4.32 7.49
N ARG A 18 12.77 4.66 8.33
CA ARG A 18 12.96 5.67 9.39
C ARG A 18 14.09 5.32 10.39
N PHE A 19 14.49 4.04 10.44
CA PHE A 19 15.59 3.54 11.28
C PHE A 19 16.82 3.11 10.46
N ALA A 20 16.88 3.43 9.16
CA ALA A 20 18.02 3.11 8.33
C ALA A 20 19.29 3.80 8.87
N LYS A 21 20.38 3.04 8.99
CA LYS A 21 21.66 3.57 9.51
C LYS A 21 22.36 4.51 8.53
N LYS A 22 22.08 4.39 7.22
CA LYS A 22 22.70 5.16 6.15
C LYS A 22 21.65 5.56 5.11
N GLU A 23 21.73 6.78 4.61
CA GLU A 23 20.86 7.26 3.53
C GLU A 23 21.03 6.45 2.24
N SER A 24 22.24 5.90 2.02
CA SER A 24 22.55 5.06 0.87
C SER A 24 21.70 3.78 0.79
N SER A 25 21.03 3.36 1.87
CA SER A 25 20.06 2.26 1.84
C SER A 25 18.89 2.53 0.86
N GLY A 26 18.61 3.79 0.53
CA GLY A 26 17.61 4.15 -0.48
C GLY A 26 17.97 3.71 -1.90
N TRP A 27 19.25 3.48 -2.22
CA TRP A 27 19.68 3.05 -3.56
C TRP A 27 19.13 1.67 -3.93
N THR A 28 18.96 0.78 -2.97
CA THR A 28 18.34 -0.53 -3.21
C THR A 28 16.89 -0.39 -3.69
N THR A 29 16.14 0.55 -3.13
CA THR A 29 14.77 0.87 -3.56
C THR A 29 14.76 1.51 -4.93
N ALA A 30 15.63 2.51 -5.15
CA ALA A 30 15.68 3.27 -6.39
C ALA A 30 16.11 2.42 -7.59
N ALA A 31 17.19 1.64 -7.45
CA ALA A 31 17.76 0.86 -8.55
C ALA A 31 17.06 -0.50 -8.75
N GLY A 32 16.60 -1.14 -7.68
CA GLY A 32 15.98 -2.47 -7.75
C GLY A 32 14.46 -2.40 -7.79
N MET A 33 13.85 -1.98 -6.68
CA MET A 33 12.41 -2.13 -6.46
C MET A 33 11.58 -1.26 -7.40
N TYR A 34 11.92 0.03 -7.57
CA TYR A 34 11.17 0.92 -8.45
C TYR A 34 11.36 0.59 -9.93
N VAL A 35 12.59 0.31 -10.36
CA VAL A 35 12.88 -0.06 -11.75
C VAL A 35 12.16 -1.37 -12.10
N GLY A 36 12.33 -2.41 -11.28
CA GLY A 36 11.67 -3.70 -11.50
C GLY A 36 10.15 -3.56 -11.55
N HIS A 37 9.58 -2.76 -10.64
CA HIS A 37 8.13 -2.52 -10.63
C HIS A 37 7.67 -1.76 -11.89
N TYR A 38 8.40 -0.74 -12.33
CA TYR A 38 8.05 0.03 -13.53
C TYR A 38 8.13 -0.83 -14.79
N MET A 39 9.21 -1.62 -14.94
CA MET A 39 9.37 -2.56 -16.05
C MET A 39 8.27 -3.62 -16.06
N ALA A 40 7.86 -4.13 -14.90
CA ALA A 40 6.77 -5.08 -14.79
C ALA A 40 5.43 -4.48 -15.28
N TRP A 41 5.13 -3.22 -14.94
CA TRP A 41 3.92 -2.55 -15.43
C TRP A 41 3.96 -2.27 -16.94
N ILE A 42 5.12 -1.89 -17.48
CA ILE A 42 5.28 -1.72 -18.93
C ILE A 42 5.04 -3.06 -19.63
N ALA A 43 5.70 -4.13 -19.17
CA ALA A 43 5.53 -5.47 -19.73
C ALA A 43 4.07 -5.95 -19.64
N ALA A 44 3.41 -5.76 -18.50
CA ALA A 44 2.01 -6.10 -18.31
C ALA A 44 1.09 -5.31 -19.26
N ALA A 45 1.34 -4.02 -19.46
CA ALA A 45 0.58 -3.19 -20.39
C ALA A 45 0.75 -3.65 -21.84
N LEU A 46 1.96 -4.03 -22.24
CA LEU A 46 2.23 -4.57 -23.59
C LEU A 46 1.53 -5.92 -23.80
N LEU A 47 1.60 -6.83 -22.82
CA LEU A 47 0.88 -8.10 -22.85
C LEU A 47 -0.63 -7.91 -22.94
N TYR A 48 -1.17 -6.97 -22.16
CA TYR A 48 -2.59 -6.64 -22.19
C TYR A 48 -3.00 -6.02 -23.53
N ALA A 49 -2.18 -5.15 -24.13
CA ALA A 49 -2.45 -4.59 -25.45
C ALA A 49 -2.52 -5.67 -26.56
N VAL A 50 -1.74 -6.75 -26.43
CA VAL A 50 -1.85 -7.92 -27.31
C VAL A 50 -3.15 -8.69 -27.02
N TYR A 51 -3.49 -8.91 -25.75
CA TYR A 51 -4.74 -9.58 -25.36
C TYR A 51 -5.99 -8.86 -25.88
N LEU A 52 -5.99 -7.53 -25.91
CA LEU A 52 -7.10 -6.73 -26.46
C LEU A 52 -7.44 -7.06 -27.93
N LYS A 53 -6.52 -7.68 -28.69
CA LYS A 53 -6.76 -8.12 -30.08
C LYS A 53 -7.40 -9.50 -30.19
N SER A 54 -7.58 -10.21 -29.09
CA SER A 54 -8.20 -11.54 -29.08
C SER A 54 -9.72 -11.45 -29.29
N PRO A 55 -10.38 -12.45 -29.90
CA PRO A 55 -11.83 -12.48 -30.05
C PRO A 55 -12.57 -12.40 -28.70
N GLU A 56 -12.00 -13.00 -27.66
CA GLU A 56 -12.52 -12.94 -26.29
C GLU A 56 -12.50 -11.51 -25.76
N ALA A 57 -11.38 -10.79 -25.85
CA ALA A 57 -11.30 -9.42 -25.37
C ALA A 57 -12.20 -8.47 -26.17
N LEU A 58 -12.34 -8.69 -27.48
CA LEU A 58 -13.23 -7.91 -28.33
C LEU A 58 -14.71 -8.06 -27.93
N SER A 59 -15.13 -9.23 -27.42
CA SER A 59 -16.51 -9.42 -26.96
C SER A 59 -16.82 -8.64 -25.68
N PHE A 60 -15.87 -8.59 -24.73
CA PHE A 60 -15.99 -7.73 -23.55
C PHE A 60 -16.07 -6.26 -23.94
N LEU A 61 -15.18 -5.81 -24.84
CA LEU A 61 -15.18 -4.43 -25.32
C LEU A 61 -16.47 -4.07 -26.06
N SER A 62 -17.05 -4.98 -26.85
CA SER A 62 -18.34 -4.74 -27.51
C SER A 62 -19.50 -4.59 -26.53
N ASN A 63 -19.38 -5.17 -25.33
CA ASN A 63 -20.34 -5.00 -24.23
C ASN A 63 -20.04 -3.76 -23.36
N GLY A 64 -19.04 -2.95 -23.71
CA GLY A 64 -18.62 -1.80 -22.90
C GLY A 64 -17.85 -2.17 -21.64
N GLU A 65 -17.40 -3.42 -21.51
CA GLU A 65 -16.66 -3.92 -20.36
C GLU A 65 -15.15 -3.99 -20.65
N ALA A 66 -14.33 -3.71 -19.63
CA ALA A 66 -12.90 -3.91 -19.72
C ALA A 66 -12.57 -5.41 -19.62
N PRO A 67 -11.84 -6.00 -20.58
CA PRO A 67 -11.43 -7.39 -20.51
C PRO A 67 -10.70 -7.73 -19.19
N PRO A 68 -10.98 -8.90 -18.59
CA PRO A 68 -10.36 -9.29 -17.33
C PRO A 68 -8.84 -9.49 -17.47
N VAL A 69 -8.09 -9.08 -16.44
CA VAL A 69 -6.62 -9.25 -16.41
C VAL A 69 -6.26 -10.52 -15.63
N ALA A 70 -6.11 -11.64 -16.35
CA ALA A 70 -5.69 -12.91 -15.77
C ALA A 70 -4.19 -13.18 -16.06
N PRO A 71 -3.28 -13.11 -15.07
CA PRO A 71 -1.84 -13.16 -15.33
C PRO A 71 -1.36 -14.51 -15.91
N GLY A 72 -1.98 -15.62 -15.51
CA GLY A 72 -1.64 -16.95 -16.04
C GLY A 72 -1.87 -17.06 -17.56
N PRO A 73 -3.12 -16.87 -18.04
CA PRO A 73 -3.42 -16.84 -19.47
C PRO A 73 -2.59 -15.80 -20.25
N LEU A 74 -2.40 -14.59 -19.70
CA LEU A 74 -1.58 -13.56 -20.35
C LEU A 74 -0.13 -14.01 -20.56
N ALA A 75 0.48 -14.65 -19.56
CA ALA A 75 1.85 -15.13 -19.66
C ALA A 75 1.98 -16.36 -20.57
N TYR A 76 1.01 -17.29 -20.52
CA TYR A 76 0.98 -18.46 -21.39
C TYR A 76 0.82 -18.08 -22.86
N ASN A 77 -0.07 -17.13 -23.17
CA ASN A 77 -0.27 -16.69 -24.54
C ASN A 77 0.95 -15.95 -25.12
N ALA A 78 1.82 -15.41 -24.26
CA ALA A 78 3.04 -14.72 -24.69
C ALA A 78 4.21 -15.67 -24.97
N ILE A 79 4.49 -16.60 -24.05
CA ILE A 79 5.70 -17.46 -24.11
C ILE A 79 5.46 -18.91 -23.65
N GLY A 80 4.20 -19.36 -23.62
CA GLY A 80 3.81 -20.72 -23.27
C GLY A 80 4.11 -21.10 -21.82
N MET A 81 4.56 -22.33 -21.61
CA MET A 81 4.82 -22.89 -20.27
C MET A 81 5.86 -22.08 -19.48
N PHE A 82 6.84 -21.48 -20.15
CA PHE A 82 7.83 -20.62 -19.49
C PHE A 82 7.18 -19.41 -18.81
N GLY A 83 6.11 -18.87 -19.40
CA GLY A 83 5.34 -17.78 -18.82
C GLY A 83 4.62 -18.19 -17.55
N ILE A 84 4.03 -19.39 -17.55
CA ILE A 84 3.39 -19.97 -16.36
C ILE A 84 4.40 -20.17 -15.22
N ILE A 85 5.59 -20.72 -15.53
CA ILE A 85 6.66 -20.89 -14.54
C ILE A 85 7.09 -19.52 -13.98
N ALA A 86 7.25 -18.51 -14.83
CA ALA A 86 7.62 -17.17 -14.39
C ALA A 86 6.56 -16.55 -13.47
N VAL A 87 5.27 -16.67 -13.81
CA VAL A 87 4.16 -16.21 -12.96
C VAL A 87 4.15 -16.94 -11.62
N PHE A 88 4.34 -18.25 -11.62
CA PHE A 88 4.38 -19.04 -10.39
C PHE A 88 5.51 -18.58 -9.45
N LEU A 89 6.73 -18.43 -9.97
CA LEU A 89 7.88 -17.95 -9.21
C LEU A 89 7.68 -16.51 -8.69
N ALA A 90 7.10 -15.62 -9.50
CA ALA A 90 6.78 -14.25 -9.09
C ALA A 90 5.73 -14.22 -7.97
N CYS A 91 4.68 -15.04 -8.07
CA CYS A 91 3.65 -15.16 -7.03
C CYS A 91 4.24 -15.74 -5.74
N TRP A 92 5.05 -16.79 -5.82
CA TRP A 92 5.68 -17.43 -4.65
C TRP A 92 6.56 -16.46 -3.86
N THR A 93 7.44 -15.74 -4.56
CA THR A 93 8.36 -14.78 -3.92
C THR A 93 7.64 -13.61 -3.25
N THR A 94 6.43 -13.27 -3.70
CA THR A 94 5.59 -12.23 -3.10
C THR A 94 4.72 -12.76 -1.97
N ALA A 95 4.13 -13.95 -2.13
CA ALA A 95 3.21 -14.54 -1.17
C ALA A 95 3.89 -14.85 0.17
N ASN A 96 5.09 -15.42 0.15
CA ASN A 96 5.81 -15.82 1.36
C ASN A 96 6.02 -14.67 2.37
N PRO A 97 6.68 -13.55 2.01
CA PRO A 97 6.85 -12.44 2.94
C PRO A 97 5.51 -11.77 3.30
N THR A 98 4.49 -11.83 2.42
CA THR A 98 3.18 -11.24 2.69
C THR A 98 2.43 -12.01 3.78
N ILE A 99 2.36 -13.34 3.68
CA ILE A 99 1.73 -14.20 4.71
C ILE A 99 2.49 -14.07 6.03
N TYR A 100 3.83 -14.03 5.98
CA TYR A 100 4.64 -13.84 7.18
C TYR A 100 4.38 -12.49 7.87
N ARG A 101 4.31 -11.38 7.10
CA ARG A 101 3.97 -10.05 7.64
C ARG A 101 2.56 -10.02 8.23
N ALA A 102 1.60 -10.67 7.58
CA ALA A 102 0.24 -10.81 8.13
C ALA A 102 0.26 -11.59 9.45
N GLY A 103 1.05 -12.68 9.52
CA GLY A 103 1.26 -13.48 10.73
C GLY A 103 1.79 -12.65 11.90
N LEU A 104 2.83 -11.83 11.66
CA LEU A 104 3.38 -10.91 12.66
C LEU A 104 2.37 -9.83 13.09
N ALA A 105 1.57 -9.30 12.15
CA ALA A 105 0.56 -8.29 12.47
C ALA A 105 -0.53 -8.85 13.39
N PHE A 106 -1.02 -10.06 13.13
CA PHE A 106 -1.96 -10.75 14.02
C PHE A 106 -1.34 -11.05 15.39
N GLN A 107 -0.07 -11.44 15.44
CA GLN A 107 0.64 -11.63 16.71
C GLN A 107 0.76 -10.33 17.50
N ALA A 108 0.94 -9.18 16.85
CA ALA A 108 0.95 -7.88 17.54
C ALA A 108 -0.39 -7.55 18.21
N ILE A 109 -1.51 -8.05 17.66
CA ILE A 109 -2.86 -7.91 18.25
C ILE A 109 -3.10 -8.98 19.32
N LEU A 110 -2.62 -10.21 19.09
CA LEU A 110 -2.78 -11.37 19.98
C LEU A 110 -1.39 -11.89 20.42
N PRO A 111 -0.70 -11.20 21.35
CA PRO A 111 0.73 -11.42 21.65
C PRO A 111 1.06 -12.80 22.23
N LYS A 112 0.06 -13.50 22.76
CA LYS A 112 0.24 -14.86 23.32
C LYS A 112 0.19 -15.97 22.28
N THR A 113 -0.05 -15.64 21.01
CA THR A 113 -0.17 -16.63 19.92
C THR A 113 1.17 -16.87 19.23
N SER A 114 1.40 -18.11 18.79
CA SER A 114 2.63 -18.48 18.06
C SER A 114 2.58 -17.95 16.62
N THR A 115 3.64 -17.26 16.20
CA THR A 115 3.79 -16.75 14.82
C THR A 115 3.58 -17.85 13.79
N PHE A 116 4.03 -19.07 14.08
CA PHE A 116 3.86 -20.23 13.19
C PHE A 116 2.38 -20.51 12.89
N TRP A 117 1.56 -20.70 13.95
CA TRP A 117 0.14 -21.04 13.80
C TRP A 117 -0.67 -19.91 13.18
N VAL A 118 -0.35 -18.67 13.52
CA VAL A 118 -1.02 -17.50 12.96
C VAL A 118 -0.67 -17.32 11.48
N THR A 119 0.57 -17.61 11.08
CA THR A 119 1.00 -17.60 9.67
C THR A 119 0.27 -18.68 8.87
N ILE A 120 0.13 -19.90 9.42
CA ILE A 120 -0.65 -20.98 8.81
C ILE A 120 -2.12 -20.57 8.66
N LEU A 121 -2.72 -20.00 9.69
CA LEU A 121 -4.11 -19.52 9.63
C LEU A 121 -4.29 -18.45 8.54
N ALA A 122 -3.42 -17.44 8.50
CA ALA A 122 -3.45 -16.38 7.49
C ALA A 122 -3.30 -16.96 6.07
N GLY A 123 -2.36 -17.89 5.87
CA GLY A 123 -2.15 -18.57 4.59
C GLY A 123 -3.34 -19.43 4.16
N SER A 124 -3.94 -20.17 5.09
CA SER A 124 -5.13 -20.99 4.83
C SER A 124 -6.34 -20.13 4.45
N ILE A 125 -6.60 -19.04 5.17
CA ILE A 125 -7.67 -18.10 4.83
C ILE A 125 -7.42 -17.48 3.45
N ALA A 126 -6.19 -17.04 3.17
CA ALA A 126 -5.83 -16.47 1.88
C ALA A 126 -5.98 -17.48 0.73
N THR A 127 -5.62 -18.74 0.97
CA THR A 127 -5.75 -19.84 -0.02
C THR A 127 -7.22 -20.11 -0.31
N ILE A 128 -8.04 -20.28 0.72
CA ILE A 128 -9.49 -20.50 0.58
C ILE A 128 -10.13 -19.33 -0.14
N ALA A 129 -9.84 -18.08 0.26
CA ALA A 129 -10.37 -16.89 -0.40
C ALA A 129 -9.93 -16.79 -1.87
N GLY A 130 -8.68 -17.19 -2.17
CA GLY A 130 -8.13 -17.19 -3.52
C GLY A 130 -8.79 -18.20 -4.48
N LEU A 131 -9.43 -19.25 -3.97
CA LEU A 131 -10.19 -20.21 -4.78
C LEU A 131 -11.47 -19.61 -5.38
N PHE A 132 -11.96 -18.50 -4.83
CA PHE A 132 -13.20 -17.86 -5.26
C PHE A 132 -12.91 -16.71 -6.25
N PRO A 133 -13.36 -16.81 -7.52
CA PRO A 133 -13.13 -15.78 -8.53
C PRO A 133 -13.64 -14.39 -8.14
N ALA A 134 -14.69 -14.31 -7.33
CA ALA A 134 -15.24 -13.06 -6.81
C ALA A 134 -14.19 -12.21 -6.06
N PHE A 135 -13.26 -12.85 -5.34
CA PHE A 135 -12.18 -12.16 -4.64
C PHE A 135 -10.97 -11.90 -5.56
N ALA A 136 -10.58 -12.90 -6.36
CA ALA A 136 -9.42 -12.79 -7.25
C ALA A 136 -9.61 -11.71 -8.33
N MET A 137 -10.80 -11.61 -8.92
CA MET A 137 -11.08 -10.70 -10.04
C MET A 137 -11.39 -9.26 -9.60
N LYS A 138 -11.69 -9.02 -8.32
CA LYS A 138 -11.88 -7.68 -7.75
C LYS A 138 -10.62 -7.12 -7.08
N LEU A 139 -9.52 -7.89 -7.09
CA LEU A 139 -8.30 -7.56 -6.39
C LEU A 139 -7.68 -6.22 -6.84
N LEU A 140 -7.72 -5.89 -8.13
CA LEU A 140 -7.11 -4.64 -8.62
C LEU A 140 -7.78 -3.39 -8.03
N GLY A 141 -9.12 -3.37 -8.00
CA GLY A 141 -9.89 -2.29 -7.39
C GLY A 141 -9.68 -2.22 -5.87
N PHE A 142 -9.63 -3.39 -5.21
CA PHE A 142 -9.31 -3.46 -3.79
C PHE A 142 -7.91 -2.94 -3.48
N VAL A 143 -6.89 -3.35 -4.23
CA VAL A 143 -5.49 -2.94 -4.02
C VAL A 143 -5.33 -1.44 -4.27
N ALA A 144 -6.03 -0.86 -5.25
CA ALA A 144 -6.03 0.57 -5.47
C ALA A 144 -6.61 1.34 -4.27
N LEU A 145 -7.75 0.89 -3.74
CA LEU A 145 -8.38 1.47 -2.55
C LEU A 145 -7.50 1.30 -1.30
N TYR A 146 -6.99 0.09 -1.07
CA TYR A 146 -6.07 -0.24 0.01
C TYR A 146 -4.82 0.65 -0.03
N GLY A 147 -4.20 0.77 -1.21
CA GLY A 147 -3.04 1.62 -1.43
C GLY A 147 -3.33 3.08 -1.10
N PHE A 148 -4.47 3.60 -1.56
CA PHE A 148 -4.93 4.95 -1.31
C PHE A 148 -5.18 5.24 0.18
N ILE A 149 -5.87 4.35 0.90
CA ILE A 149 -6.22 4.56 2.32
C ILE A 149 -4.99 4.47 3.23
N LEU A 150 -4.02 3.62 2.90
CA LEU A 150 -2.86 3.38 3.77
C LEU A 150 -1.63 4.22 3.46
N ALA A 151 -1.48 4.72 2.23
CA ALA A 151 -0.37 5.60 1.89
C ALA A 151 -0.23 6.82 2.84
N PRO A 152 -1.30 7.53 3.26
CA PRO A 152 -1.19 8.70 4.12
C PRO A 152 -0.53 8.44 5.50
N PHE A 153 -0.56 7.20 6.01
CA PHE A 153 0.22 6.89 7.23
C PHE A 153 1.73 6.95 6.99
N GLY A 154 2.19 6.62 5.79
CA GLY A 154 3.58 6.85 5.41
C GLY A 154 3.94 8.33 5.37
N ALA A 155 2.99 9.20 4.99
CA ALA A 155 3.19 10.65 5.04
C ALA A 155 3.47 11.14 6.45
N VAL A 156 2.72 10.63 7.44
CA VAL A 156 2.97 10.93 8.87
C VAL A 156 4.41 10.61 9.25
N ILE A 157 4.90 9.42 8.89
CA ILE A 157 6.28 8.99 9.19
C ILE A 157 7.30 9.92 8.53
N VAL A 158 7.15 10.20 7.24
CA VAL A 158 8.10 11.05 6.49
C VAL A 158 8.09 12.48 7.03
N PHE A 159 6.91 13.06 7.24
CA PHE A 159 6.79 14.43 7.70
C PHE A 159 7.31 14.58 9.14
N GLU A 160 7.02 13.63 10.03
CA GLU A 160 7.63 13.60 11.35
C GLU A 160 9.16 13.49 11.26
N HIS A 161 9.66 12.54 10.44
CA HIS A 161 11.08 12.27 10.35
C HIS A 161 11.88 13.51 9.89
N PHE A 162 11.43 14.17 8.83
CA PHE A 162 12.17 15.28 8.20
C PHE A 162 11.81 16.68 8.73
N PHE A 163 10.58 16.89 9.21
CA PHE A 163 10.08 18.25 9.53
C PHE A 163 9.78 18.47 11.00
N ALA A 164 9.72 17.43 11.85
CA ALA A 164 9.38 17.61 13.27
C ALA A 164 10.24 18.67 13.98
N LYS A 165 11.57 18.63 13.78
CA LYS A 165 12.51 19.60 14.38
C LYS A 165 12.27 21.03 13.87
N LYS A 166 11.97 21.20 12.59
CA LYS A 166 11.71 22.52 11.97
C LYS A 166 10.41 23.15 12.48
N VAL A 167 9.39 22.32 12.73
CA VAL A 167 8.08 22.76 13.22
C VAL A 167 8.04 22.89 14.75
N GLY A 168 9.00 22.30 15.45
CA GLY A 168 9.11 22.31 16.90
C GLY A 168 8.17 21.31 17.58
N ILE A 169 7.92 20.16 16.95
CA ILE A 169 7.13 19.06 17.53
C ILE A 169 8.04 17.91 17.97
N THR A 170 7.65 17.23 19.03
CA THR A 170 8.34 16.05 19.57
C THR A 170 8.06 14.84 18.69
N LYS A 171 9.13 14.15 18.25
CA LYS A 171 9.05 12.89 17.51
C LYS A 171 8.60 11.75 18.43
N ASN A 172 7.95 10.74 17.87
CA ASN A 172 7.41 9.59 18.63
C ASN A 172 6.53 10.05 19.80
N TYR A 173 5.74 11.10 19.59
CA TYR A 173 4.99 11.75 20.68
C TYR A 173 4.13 10.80 21.50
N ALA A 174 3.56 9.77 20.87
CA ALA A 174 2.75 8.78 21.56
C ALA A 174 3.52 8.05 22.66
N GLU A 175 4.77 7.69 22.39
CA GLU A 175 5.68 7.05 23.35
C GLU A 175 6.09 8.02 24.46
N VAL A 176 6.47 9.25 24.09
CA VAL A 176 6.92 10.28 25.06
C VAL A 176 5.79 10.71 26.00
N ALA A 177 4.57 10.85 25.49
CA ALA A 177 3.40 11.26 26.26
C ALA A 177 2.71 10.09 26.98
N GLY A 178 3.09 8.85 26.69
CA GLY A 178 2.46 7.64 27.23
C GLY A 178 1.02 7.44 26.75
N ILE A 179 0.66 7.96 25.57
CA ILE A 179 -0.68 7.86 25.01
C ILE A 179 -0.76 6.68 24.03
N THR A 180 -1.86 5.94 24.08
CA THR A 180 -2.14 4.82 23.17
C THR A 180 -2.77 5.26 21.86
N PHE A 181 -3.31 6.49 21.82
CA PHE A 181 -4.01 7.04 20.66
C PHE A 181 -3.59 8.47 20.35
N ASN A 182 -3.11 8.71 19.12
CA ASN A 182 -2.66 10.02 18.67
C ASN A 182 -3.72 10.69 17.77
N LYS A 183 -4.41 11.70 18.32
CA LYS A 183 -5.46 12.47 17.62
C LYS A 183 -4.94 13.17 16.37
N SER A 184 -3.71 13.70 16.40
CA SER A 184 -3.10 14.39 15.26
C SER A 184 -2.95 13.46 14.07
N VAL A 185 -2.50 12.23 14.31
CA VAL A 185 -2.36 11.20 13.28
C VAL A 185 -3.74 10.80 12.73
N PHE A 186 -4.68 10.50 13.62
CA PHE A 186 -6.02 10.05 13.24
C PHE A 186 -6.77 11.07 12.38
N TYR A 187 -6.84 12.34 12.81
CA TYR A 187 -7.55 13.38 12.06
C TYR A 187 -6.84 13.75 10.76
N ALA A 188 -5.50 13.81 10.75
CA ALA A 188 -4.76 14.08 9.52
C ALA A 188 -5.02 12.99 8.46
N TRP A 189 -4.99 11.73 8.88
CA TRP A 189 -5.34 10.60 8.03
C TRP A 189 -6.80 10.70 7.54
N LEU A 190 -7.76 10.78 8.48
CA LEU A 190 -9.19 10.75 8.19
C LEU A 190 -9.63 11.87 7.24
N ILE A 191 -9.19 13.11 7.51
CA ILE A 191 -9.53 14.27 6.67
C ILE A 191 -8.92 14.09 5.28
N SER A 192 -7.67 13.65 5.18
CA SER A 192 -6.97 13.59 3.90
C SER A 192 -7.53 12.53 2.98
N PHE A 193 -7.61 11.26 3.44
CA PHE A 193 -8.17 10.23 2.57
C PHE A 193 -9.67 10.44 2.37
N GLY A 194 -10.42 10.91 3.38
CA GLY A 194 -11.86 11.15 3.29
C GLY A 194 -12.21 12.21 2.24
N LEU A 195 -11.50 13.35 2.25
CA LEU A 195 -11.68 14.41 1.25
C LEU A 195 -11.39 13.91 -0.17
N PHE A 196 -10.25 13.25 -0.37
CA PHE A 196 -9.85 12.82 -1.70
C PHE A 196 -10.63 11.60 -2.21
N TYR A 197 -11.14 10.76 -1.31
CA TYR A 197 -12.09 9.70 -1.64
C TYR A 197 -13.42 10.29 -2.12
N PHE A 198 -13.93 11.31 -1.41
CA PHE A 198 -15.11 12.05 -1.84
C PHE A 198 -14.92 12.69 -3.22
N ILE A 199 -13.79 13.35 -3.45
CA ILE A 199 -13.44 13.92 -4.77
C ILE A 199 -13.40 12.83 -5.85
N SER A 200 -12.78 11.69 -5.54
CA SER A 200 -12.69 10.56 -6.47
C SER A 200 -14.07 10.06 -6.91
N ILE A 201 -15.00 9.89 -5.97
CA ILE A 201 -16.38 9.45 -6.29
C ILE A 201 -17.16 10.55 -7.01
N GLN A 202 -17.09 11.79 -6.52
CA GLN A 202 -17.92 12.89 -7.03
C GLN A 202 -17.55 13.31 -8.46
N PHE A 203 -16.27 13.21 -8.82
CA PHE A 203 -15.74 13.65 -10.11
C PHE A 203 -15.24 12.49 -11.00
N ASP A 204 -15.53 11.25 -10.60
CA ASP A 204 -15.09 10.02 -11.27
C ASP A 204 -13.56 10.00 -11.56
N VAL A 205 -12.78 10.49 -10.60
CA VAL A 205 -11.32 10.55 -10.71
C VAL A 205 -10.72 9.25 -10.20
N PHE A 206 -9.88 8.61 -11.01
CA PHE A 206 -9.20 7.38 -10.59
C PHE A 206 -8.34 7.61 -9.32
N LEU A 207 -8.54 6.77 -8.31
CA LEU A 207 -7.94 6.92 -6.97
C LEU A 207 -6.42 7.14 -6.99
N SER A 208 -5.70 6.51 -7.91
CA SER A 208 -4.25 6.65 -8.00
C SER A 208 -3.79 8.10 -8.24
N PHE A 209 -4.61 8.94 -8.91
CA PHE A 209 -4.28 10.34 -9.14
C PHE A 209 -4.43 11.21 -7.90
N VAL A 210 -5.31 10.81 -6.98
CA VAL A 210 -5.56 11.54 -5.73
C VAL A 210 -4.76 10.98 -4.55
N THR A 211 -4.11 9.81 -4.69
CA THR A 211 -3.25 9.22 -3.64
C THR A 211 -2.13 10.15 -3.21
N PHE A 212 -1.38 10.73 -4.15
CA PHE A 212 -0.25 11.60 -3.80
C PHE A 212 -0.70 12.96 -3.21
N PRO A 213 -1.73 13.63 -3.75
CA PRO A 213 -2.36 14.77 -3.09
C PRO A 213 -2.83 14.47 -1.66
N ALA A 214 -3.50 13.33 -1.44
CA ALA A 214 -3.94 12.91 -0.11
C ALA A 214 -2.76 12.66 0.83
N TRP A 215 -1.68 12.08 0.32
CA TRP A 215 -0.44 11.87 1.05
C TRP A 215 0.19 13.19 1.52
N LEU A 216 0.33 14.17 0.63
CA LEU A 216 0.88 15.49 0.97
C LEU A 216 0.01 16.24 1.98
N LEU A 217 -1.32 16.24 1.78
CA LEU A 217 -2.26 16.86 2.69
C LEU A 217 -2.17 16.24 4.09
N CYS A 218 -2.07 14.91 4.18
CA CYS A 218 -1.96 14.21 5.46
C CYS A 218 -0.70 14.60 6.21
N GLY A 219 0.45 14.64 5.52
CA GLY A 219 1.70 15.10 6.12
C GLY A 219 1.60 16.53 6.67
N GLY A 220 1.04 17.44 5.90
CA GLY A 220 0.84 18.84 6.31
C GLY A 220 -0.11 18.98 7.50
N LEU A 221 -1.28 18.35 7.44
CA LEU A 221 -2.26 18.34 8.53
C LEU A 221 -1.69 17.72 9.80
N PHE A 222 -0.92 16.64 9.67
CA PHE A 222 -0.27 15.99 10.80
C PHE A 222 0.67 16.95 11.55
N LEU A 223 1.50 17.70 10.82
CA LEU A 223 2.39 18.70 11.44
C LEU A 223 1.59 19.81 12.13
N MET A 224 0.52 20.30 11.49
CA MET A 224 -0.34 21.34 12.07
C MET A 224 -1.04 20.87 13.34
N PHE A 225 -1.70 19.71 13.29
CA PHE A 225 -2.40 19.15 14.45
C PHE A 225 -1.42 18.78 15.57
N SER A 226 -0.26 18.22 15.24
CA SER A 226 0.77 17.91 16.24
C SER A 226 1.25 19.18 16.95
N LYS A 227 1.50 20.27 16.21
CA LYS A 227 1.89 21.55 16.83
C LYS A 227 0.81 22.10 17.76
N TYR A 228 -0.46 21.94 17.40
CA TYR A 228 -1.58 22.39 18.23
C TYR A 228 -1.76 21.53 19.49
N TYR A 229 -1.86 20.22 19.35
CA TYR A 229 -2.16 19.31 20.47
C TYR A 229 -0.99 19.13 21.44
N GLN A 230 0.25 19.05 20.95
CA GLN A 230 1.41 18.91 21.84
C GLN A 230 1.62 20.16 22.70
N LYS A 231 1.38 21.36 22.15
CA LYS A 231 1.44 22.62 22.92
C LYS A 231 0.38 22.65 24.03
N LYS A 232 -0.82 22.15 23.75
CA LYS A 232 -1.91 22.08 24.73
C LYS A 232 -1.56 21.15 25.89
N GLU A 233 -1.00 19.97 25.62
CA GLU A 233 -0.66 19.00 26.67
C GLU A 233 0.57 19.41 27.50
N LEU A 234 1.56 20.07 26.90
CA LEU A 234 2.67 20.68 27.64
C LEU A 234 2.18 21.74 28.62
N ASN A 235 1.20 22.58 28.22
CA ASN A 235 0.61 23.59 29.08
C ASN A 235 -0.29 23.03 30.20
N ILE A 236 -0.72 21.76 30.12
CA ILE A 236 -1.54 21.12 31.16
C ILE A 236 -0.66 20.44 32.23
N LYS A 237 0.61 20.14 31.90
CA LYS A 237 1.57 19.50 32.80
C LYS A 237 2.45 20.49 33.61
N ILE A 238 2.27 21.80 33.43
CA ILE A 238 2.91 22.89 34.18
C ILE A 238 1.87 23.51 35.11
#